data_AF-A0A7D5CP11-F1
#
_entry.id   AF-A0A7D5CP11-F1
#
_cell.length_a   1.000
_cell.length_b   1.000
_cell.length_c   1.000
_cell.angle_alpha   90.00
_cell.angle_beta   90.00
_cell.angle_gamma   90.00
#
_symmetry.space_group_name_H-M   'P 1'
#
loop_
_entity.id
_entity.type
_entity.pdbx_description
1 polymer ?
#
loop_
_entity_poly.entity_id
_entity_poly.type
_entity_poly.pdbx_seq_one_letter_code
_entity_poly.pdbx_strand_id
1 'polypeptide(L)' 'MNHGRLYPNLDTLVEKGLIEKGTQDRRTNIYTLTRRGRRELEDRQEWEQKYVEPAETSSA' A
#
# COMPACT_ATOMS: atom_id res chain seq x y z
N MET A 1 -7.03 8.25 19.90
CA MET A 1 -8.17 7.97 18.99
C MET A 1 -8.11 9.05 17.91
N ASN A 2 -7.67 8.86 16.65
CA ASN A 2 -7.86 7.79 15.68
C ASN A 2 -6.54 7.44 14.97
N HIS A 3 -5.77 6.48 15.49
CA HIS A 3 -4.58 5.91 14.83
C HIS A 3 -4.89 4.49 14.36
N GLY A 4 -6.06 4.31 13.74
CA GLY A 4 -6.61 2.99 13.41
C GLY A 4 -6.66 2.65 11.92
N ARG A 5 -6.61 3.65 11.01
CA ARG A 5 -6.73 3.42 9.55
C ARG A 5 -6.01 4.49 8.71
N LEU A 6 -4.98 5.15 9.25
CA LEU A 6 -4.16 6.03 8.43
C LEU A 6 -3.29 5.16 7.52
N TYR A 7 -3.80 4.87 6.33
CA TYR A 7 -2.92 4.61 5.22
C TYR A 7 -1.92 5.76 5.16
N PRO A 8 -0.61 5.48 5.07
CA PRO A 8 0.37 6.53 4.96
C PRO A 8 -0.02 7.45 3.81
N ASN A 9 -0.05 8.75 4.09
CA ASN A 9 0.00 9.77 3.06
C ASN A 9 1.05 9.32 2.02
N LEU A 10 0.74 9.42 0.72
CA LEU A 10 1.58 8.88 -0.35
C LEU A 10 3.05 9.36 -0.24
N ASP A 11 3.27 10.55 0.32
CA ASP A 11 4.61 11.08 0.60
C ASP A 11 5.45 10.16 1.50
N THR A 12 4.86 9.52 2.52
CA THR A 12 5.59 8.55 3.35
C THR A 12 5.98 7.29 2.58
N LEU A 13 5.16 6.85 1.62
CA LEU A 13 5.51 5.73 0.75
C LEU A 13 6.61 6.11 -0.25
N VAL A 14 6.65 7.38 -0.68
CA VAL A 14 7.72 7.95 -1.48
C VAL A 14 9.01 8.04 -0.68
N GLU A 15 8.96 8.58 0.54
CA GLU A 15 10.11 8.66 1.46
C GLU A 15 10.70 7.28 1.77
N LYS A 16 9.84 6.27 1.91
CA LYS A 16 10.27 4.88 2.10
C LYS A 16 10.78 4.21 0.83
N GLY A 17 10.69 4.87 -0.33
CA GLY A 17 11.13 4.35 -1.62
C GLY A 17 10.29 3.15 -2.10
N LEU A 18 9.03 3.07 -1.69
CA LEU A 18 8.10 2.02 -2.12
C LEU A 18 7.37 2.43 -3.39
N ILE A 19 7.09 3.72 -3.53
CA ILE A 19 6.52 4.32 -4.74
C ILE A 19 7.36 5.52 -5.16
N GLU A 20 7.32 5.84 -6.45
CA GLU A 20 7.90 7.05 -7.01
C GLU A 20 6.78 8.02 -7.38
N LYS A 21 7.03 9.32 -7.17
CA LYS A 21 6.12 10.39 -7.57
C LYS A 21 6.63 11.01 -8.88
N GLY A 22 5.79 10.96 -9.90
CA GLY A 22 5.96 11.69 -11.16
C GLY A 22 4.91 12.79 -11.31
N THR A 23 5.08 13.61 -12.34
CA THR A 23 4.14 14.69 -12.68
C THR A 23 3.70 14.52 -14.12
N GLN A 24 2.40 14.36 -14.34
CA GLN A 24 1.82 14.27 -15.69
C GLN A 24 1.58 15.64 -16.30
N ASP A 25 1.13 16.58 -15.47
CA ASP A 25 0.93 17.99 -15.79
C ASP A 25 1.01 18.80 -14.49
N ARG A 26 1.05 20.13 -14.57
CA ARG A 26 1.17 21.07 -13.42
C ARG A 26 0.18 20.83 -12.27
N ARG A 27 -0.89 20.07 -12.47
CA ARG A 27 -1.91 19.74 -11.46
C ARG A 27 -2.06 18.25 -11.14
N THR A 28 -1.47 17.36 -11.94
CA THR A 28 -1.70 15.92 -11.83
C THR A 28 -0.40 15.18 -11.51
N ASN A 29 -0.33 14.63 -10.29
CA ASN A 29 0.76 13.76 -9.88
C ASN A 29 0.44 12.30 -10.23
N ILE A 30 1.43 11.59 -10.78
CA ILE A 30 1.38 10.14 -11.00
C ILE A 30 2.19 9.47 -9.91
N TYR A 31 1.73 8.32 -9.43
CA TYR A 31 2.49 7.48 -8.52
C TYR A 31 2.73 6.13 -9.17
N THR A 32 3.99 5.69 -9.18
CA THR A 32 4.39 4.43 -9.81
C THR A 32 5.05 3.54 -8.77
N LEU A 33 4.71 2.26 -8.78
CA LEU A 33 5.29 1.31 -7.85
C LEU A 33 6.75 1.05 -8.19
N THR A 34 7.65 1.16 -7.22
CA THR A 34 9.04 0.75 -7.41
C THR A 34 9.16 -0.77 -7.41
N ARG A 35 10.31 -1.28 -7.88
CA ARG A 35 10.63 -2.72 -7.75
C ARG A 35 10.63 -3.17 -6.30
N ARG A 36 11.12 -2.32 -5.38
CA ARG A 36 11.09 -2.60 -3.94
C ARG A 36 9.66 -2.66 -3.43
N GLY A 37 8.84 -1.67 -3.75
CA GLY A 37 7.43 -1.64 -3.35
C GLY A 37 6.65 -2.85 -3.81
N ARG A 38 6.96 -3.38 -5.00
CA ARG A 38 6.37 -4.63 -5.49
C ARG A 38 6.68 -5.81 -4.58
N ARG A 39 7.95 -5.98 -4.22
CA ARG A 39 8.39 -7.06 -3.34
C ARG A 39 7.73 -7.01 -1.97
N GLU A 40 7.67 -5.83 -1.36
CA GLU A 40 7.06 -5.65 -0.04
C GLU A 40 5.55 -5.96 -0.06
N LEU A 41 4.87 -5.69 -1.19
CA LEU A 41 3.48 -6.08 -1.38
C LEU A 41 3.32 -7.60 -1.53
N GLU A 42 4.23 -8.25 -2.26
CA GLU A 42 4.25 -9.71 -2.41
C GLU A 42 4.49 -10.38 -1.05
N ASP A 43 5.50 -9.93 -0.30
CA ASP A 43 5.82 -10.44 1.05
C ASP A 43 4.63 -10.23 2.01
N ARG A 44 3.98 -9.07 1.94
CA ARG A 44 2.77 -8.80 2.72
C ARG A 44 1.62 -9.72 2.30
N GLN A 45 1.41 -9.92 1.02
CA GLN A 45 0.34 -10.79 0.51
C GLN A 45 0.59 -12.26 0.91
N GLU A 46 1.83 -12.72 0.90
CA GLU A 46 2.20 -14.05 1.38
C GLU A 46 1.94 -14.20 2.88
N TRP A 47 2.33 -13.19 3.67
CA TRP A 47 2.03 -13.15 5.09
C TRP A 47 0.51 -13.14 5.35
N GLU A 48 -0.24 -12.31 4.62
CA GLU A 48 -1.70 -12.24 4.75
C GLU A 48 -2.34 -13.60 4.41
N GLN A 49 -1.95 -14.25 3.32
CA GLN A 49 -2.46 -15.58 2.98
C GLN A 49 -2.15 -16.64 4.05
N LYS A 50 -1.02 -16.50 4.75
CA LYS A 50 -0.57 -17.48 5.74
C LYS A 50 -1.20 -17.29 7.12
N TYR A 51 -1.56 -16.06 7.47
CA TYR A 51 -1.92 -15.72 8.85
C TYR A 51 -3.25 -14.97 8.99
N VAL A 52 -3.83 -14.49 7.89
CA VAL A 52 -5.15 -13.86 7.89
C VAL A 52 -6.14 -14.89 7.34
N GLU A 53 -6.84 -15.57 8.24
CA GLU A 53 -8.02 -16.34 7.86
C GLU A 53 -9.02 -15.38 7.19
N PRO A 54 -9.72 -15.80 6.11
CA PRO A 54 -10.82 -15.01 5.61
C PRO A 54 -11.82 -14.89 6.75
N ALA A 55 -11.92 -13.70 7.35
CA ALA A 55 -12.93 -13.40 8.35
C ALA A 55 -14.26 -13.86 7.74
N GLU A 56 -14.81 -14.91 8.34
CA GLU A 56 -16.08 -15.55 8.04
C GLU A 56 -16.97 -14.61 7.23
N THR A 57 -17.18 -14.96 5.95
CA THR A 57 -18.31 -14.42 5.22
C THR A 57 -19.53 -14.91 5.99
N SER A 58 -20.00 -14.07 6.93
CA SER A 58 -21.20 -14.26 7.70
C SER A 58 -22.35 -14.32 6.72
N SER A 59 -22.61 -15.52 6.22
CA SER A 59 -23.85 -15.89 5.58
C SER A 59 -24.90 -15.96 6.68
N ALA A 60 -25.78 -14.96 6.75
CA ALA A 60 -27.08 -15.05 7.39
C ALA A 60 -28.05 -14.10 6.66
#